data_AF-A0A7M3XJL7-F1
#
_entry.id   AF-A0A7M3XJL7-F1
#
_cell.length_a   1.000
_cell.length_b   1.000
_cell.length_c   1.000
_cell.angle_alpha   90.00
_cell.angle_beta   90.00
_cell.angle_gamma   90.00
#
_symmetry.space_group_name_H-M   'P 1'
#
loop_
_entity.id
_entity.type
_entity.pdbx_description
1 polymer ?
#
loop_
_entity_poly.entity_id
_entity_poly.type
_entity_poly.pdbx_seq_one_letter_code
_entity_poly.pdbx_strand_id
1 'polypeptide(L)'
;MLDRIPIAIDWIIYPLLADRILGAVLYESMPWPLSIDPFTGDMLEWKGPLMALEICLVSLVVVSFWIGNLRAFKRGESESGFSLGLRAISVAILSVGFASIIMIITTLRSGWARNQSNAVGLGILSIALAIVSIENWFEGFTGIVGVLYCIIGMALVILLICTIPMNGERWSMMLAVNSHVLLILGLLISGASMLIPIFLIILSTTVWVTGILQLRKTMRAWGLVDLSAAILFSIVFYGGVIFQPQILLIGLSVVALELGIVSWLGLRNEESMVNS
;
A
#
# COMPACT_ATOMS: atom_id res chain seq x y z
N MET A 1 23.61 13.04 20.13
CA MET A 1 22.23 13.36 20.59
C MET A 1 21.21 13.31 19.47
N LEU A 2 21.46 13.93 18.31
CA LEU A 2 20.56 13.89 17.13
C LEU A 2 20.16 12.48 16.69
N ASP A 3 21.01 11.48 16.89
CA ASP A 3 20.78 10.08 16.49
C ASP A 3 19.63 9.41 17.25
N ARG A 4 19.43 9.82 18.50
CA ARG A 4 18.48 9.20 19.43
C ARG A 4 17.08 9.77 19.33
N ILE A 5 16.89 10.92 18.67
CA ILE A 5 15.59 11.60 18.67
C ILE A 5 14.54 10.88 17.81
N PRO A 6 14.82 10.45 16.55
CA PRO A 6 13.85 9.66 15.78
C PRO A 6 13.50 8.34 16.46
N ILE A 7 14.49 7.70 17.09
CA ILE A 7 14.28 6.51 17.91
C ILE A 7 13.33 6.86 19.07
N ALA A 8 13.57 7.94 19.81
CA ALA A 8 12.67 8.37 20.89
C ALA A 8 11.24 8.66 20.41
N ILE A 9 11.08 9.23 19.22
CA ILE A 9 9.76 9.45 18.59
C ILE A 9 9.07 8.10 18.33
N ASP A 10 9.79 7.12 17.79
CA ASP A 10 9.26 5.76 17.57
C ASP A 10 8.86 5.08 18.89
N TRP A 11 9.66 5.27 19.94
CA TRP A 11 9.37 4.81 21.29
C TRP A 11 8.16 5.50 21.94
N ILE A 12 7.69 6.62 21.40
CA ILE A 12 6.43 7.25 21.82
C ILE A 12 5.28 6.70 20.97
N ILE A 13 5.45 6.66 19.64
CA ILE A 13 4.39 6.28 18.69
C ILE A 13 3.99 4.80 18.85
N TYR A 14 4.95 3.88 18.93
CA TYR A 14 4.62 2.44 18.96
C TYR A 14 3.92 2.00 20.24
N PRO A 15 4.31 2.44 21.45
CA PRO A 15 3.54 2.14 22.64
C PRO A 15 2.13 2.77 22.64
N LEU A 16 1.97 3.99 22.11
CA LEU A 16 0.64 4.59 21.94
C LEU A 16 -0.25 3.78 20.99
N LEU A 17 0.33 3.27 19.90
CA LEU A 17 -0.37 2.37 18.97
C LEU A 17 -0.79 1.08 19.68
N ALA A 18 0.13 0.45 20.43
CA ALA A 18 -0.15 -0.76 21.17
C ALA A 18 -1.23 -0.53 22.23
N ASP A 19 -1.14 0.56 23.00
CA ASP A 19 -2.13 0.95 24.01
C ASP A 19 -3.51 1.15 23.39
N ARG A 20 -3.62 1.83 22.24
CA ARG A 20 -4.91 2.03 21.57
C ARG A 20 -5.53 0.72 21.07
N ILE A 21 -4.72 -0.17 20.50
CA ILE A 21 -5.21 -1.48 20.04
C ILE A 21 -5.65 -2.34 21.24
N LEU A 22 -4.84 -2.38 22.31
CA LEU A 22 -5.17 -3.13 23.51
C LEU A 22 -6.37 -2.55 24.25
N GLY A 23 -6.49 -1.22 24.32
CA GLY A 23 -7.63 -0.51 24.89
C GLY A 23 -8.93 -0.83 24.17
N ALA A 24 -8.90 -0.83 22.83
CA ALA A 24 -10.05 -1.19 22.01
C ALA A 24 -10.44 -2.66 22.15
N VAL A 25 -9.47 -3.59 22.26
CA VAL A 25 -9.73 -5.04 22.36
C VAL A 25 -10.12 -5.49 23.76
N LEU A 26 -9.42 -5.02 24.80
CA LEU A 26 -9.50 -5.57 26.15
C LEU A 26 -10.48 -4.84 27.07
N TYR A 27 -10.63 -3.53 26.88
CA TYR A 27 -11.37 -2.69 27.82
C TYR A 27 -12.68 -2.18 27.25
N GLU A 28 -12.93 -2.34 25.94
CA GLU A 28 -14.04 -1.72 25.18
C GLU A 28 -14.22 -0.22 25.46
N SER A 29 -13.21 0.40 26.07
CA SER A 29 -13.26 1.76 26.64
C SER A 29 -12.79 2.80 25.63
N MET A 30 -12.16 2.36 24.55
CA MET A 30 -11.76 3.21 23.44
C MET A 30 -12.37 2.65 22.15
N PRO A 31 -12.94 3.51 21.28
CA PRO A 31 -13.47 3.03 20.02
C PRO A 31 -12.35 2.52 19.10
N TRP A 32 -12.71 1.62 18.19
CA TRP A 32 -11.76 0.99 17.29
C TRP A 32 -10.98 2.04 16.45
N PRO A 33 -9.66 1.87 16.23
CA PRO A 33 -8.89 2.75 15.36
C PRO A 33 -9.53 2.86 13.98
N LEU A 34 -9.42 4.04 13.34
CA LEU A 34 -9.92 4.30 11.99
C LEU A 34 -11.45 4.24 11.81
N SER A 35 -12.26 4.16 12.87
CA SER A 35 -13.74 4.10 12.77
C SER A 35 -14.44 5.20 13.57
N ILE A 36 -13.75 6.31 13.88
CA ILE A 36 -14.19 7.30 14.85
C ILE A 36 -14.42 8.64 14.15
N ASP A 37 -15.58 9.25 14.41
CA ASP A 37 -15.81 10.67 14.14
C ASP A 37 -15.30 11.51 15.34
N PRO A 38 -14.28 12.37 15.17
CA PRO A 38 -13.72 13.18 16.25
C PRO A 38 -14.67 14.28 16.76
N PHE A 39 -15.76 14.56 16.05
CA PHE A 39 -16.67 15.64 16.40
C PHE A 39 -17.83 15.17 17.28
N THR A 40 -18.11 13.86 17.29
CA THR A 40 -19.15 13.25 18.11
C THR A 40 -18.60 12.78 19.46
N GLY A 41 -19.48 12.52 20.43
CA GLY A 41 -19.12 11.99 21.75
C GLY A 41 -18.83 13.02 22.85
N ASP A 42 -18.64 12.51 24.06
CA ASP A 42 -18.35 13.31 25.25
C ASP A 42 -16.86 13.70 25.33
N MET A 43 -16.61 14.93 25.79
CA MET A 43 -15.29 15.55 25.82
C MET A 43 -14.34 14.83 26.80
N LEU A 44 -14.87 14.37 27.94
CA LEU A 44 -14.07 13.77 29.02
C LEU A 44 -13.79 12.28 28.81
N GLU A 45 -14.63 11.59 28.04
CA GLU A 45 -14.55 10.14 27.89
C GLU A 45 -13.52 9.73 26.83
N TRP A 46 -13.66 10.20 25.59
CA TRP A 46 -12.77 9.79 24.49
C TRP A 46 -12.43 10.91 23.50
N LYS A 47 -13.30 11.90 23.30
CA LYS A 47 -13.07 12.99 22.34
C LYS A 47 -11.87 13.86 22.72
N GLY A 48 -11.77 14.30 23.98
CA GLY A 48 -10.66 15.11 24.48
C GLY A 48 -9.31 14.39 24.35
N PRO A 49 -9.18 13.14 24.84
CA PRO A 49 -7.98 12.32 24.63
C PRO A 49 -7.59 12.14 23.15
N LEU A 50 -8.56 11.91 22.24
CA LEU A 50 -8.27 11.79 20.80
C LEU A 50 -7.76 13.10 20.19
N MET A 51 -8.35 14.25 20.54
CA MET A 51 -7.86 15.55 20.07
C MET A 51 -6.46 15.86 20.60
N ALA A 52 -6.18 15.55 21.86
CA ALA A 52 -4.86 15.70 22.45
C ALA A 52 -3.82 14.79 21.75
N LEU A 53 -4.21 13.55 21.44
CA LEU A 53 -3.41 12.61 20.68
C LEU A 53 -3.10 13.16 19.28
N GLU A 54 -4.09 13.70 18.56
CA GLU A 54 -3.89 14.27 17.22
C GLU A 54 -2.88 15.43 17.25
N ILE A 55 -3.01 16.36 18.20
CA ILE A 55 -2.08 17.49 18.37
C ILE A 55 -0.65 16.99 18.70
N CYS A 56 -0.55 15.95 19.55
CA CYS A 56 0.72 15.32 19.87
C CYS A 56 1.36 14.70 18.62
N LEU A 57 0.59 13.94 17.83
CA LEU A 57 1.06 13.31 16.60
C LEU A 57 1.52 14.34 15.57
N VAL A 58 0.77 15.42 15.35
CA VAL A 58 1.19 16.53 14.46
C VAL A 58 2.54 17.07 14.90
N SER A 59 2.73 17.31 16.19
CA SER A 59 3.98 17.83 16.75
C SER A 59 5.14 16.84 16.53
N LEU A 60 4.93 15.55 16.81
CA LEU A 60 5.93 14.49 16.62
C LEU A 60 6.33 14.35 15.14
N VAL A 61 5.36 14.40 14.22
CA VAL A 61 5.60 14.32 12.77
C VAL A 61 6.44 15.50 12.28
N VAL A 62 6.10 16.73 12.69
CA VAL A 62 6.85 17.94 12.31
C VAL A 62 8.29 17.87 12.83
N VAL A 63 8.47 17.49 14.09
CA VAL A 63 9.80 17.33 14.71
C VAL A 63 10.59 16.23 14.00
N SER A 64 9.97 15.09 13.72
CA SER A 64 10.56 13.97 12.97
C SER A 64 11.07 14.42 11.60
N PHE A 65 10.24 15.13 10.83
CA PHE A 65 10.61 15.64 9.52
C PHE A 65 11.77 16.65 9.58
N TRP A 66 11.72 17.59 10.52
CA TRP A 66 12.79 18.57 10.71
C TRP A 66 14.11 17.86 11.03
N ILE A 67 14.14 17.02 12.05
CA ILE A 67 15.36 16.32 12.48
C ILE A 67 15.90 15.42 11.36
N GLY A 68 15.00 14.75 10.63
CA GLY A 68 15.35 13.94 9.48
C GLY A 68 16.06 14.74 8.39
N ASN A 69 15.61 15.97 8.10
CA ASN A 69 16.26 16.85 7.12
C ASN A 69 17.56 17.45 7.65
N LEU A 70 17.60 17.82 8.93
CA LEU A 70 18.79 18.36 9.57
C LEU A 70 19.94 17.34 9.57
N ARG A 71 19.63 16.05 9.81
CA ARG A 71 20.61 14.97 9.79
C ARG A 71 21.15 14.74 8.38
N ALA A 72 20.27 14.67 7.39
CA ALA A 72 20.67 14.51 5.99
C ALA A 72 21.59 15.67 5.55
N PHE A 73 21.27 16.90 5.92
CA PHE A 73 22.07 18.08 5.58
C PHE A 73 23.43 18.11 6.30
N LYS A 74 23.48 17.84 7.60
CA LYS A 74 24.71 18.00 8.40
C LYS A 74 25.66 16.80 8.34
N ARG A 75 25.13 15.59 8.14
CA ARG A 75 25.91 14.34 8.29
C ARG A 75 25.87 13.44 7.06
N GLY A 76 25.02 13.72 6.07
CA GLY A 76 24.77 12.81 4.95
C GLY A 76 24.09 11.50 5.36
N GLU A 77 23.73 11.33 6.63
CA GLU A 77 23.04 10.16 7.15
C GLU A 77 21.53 10.32 6.98
N SER A 78 20.88 9.29 6.45
CA SER A 78 19.43 9.23 6.33
C SER A 78 18.87 8.12 7.20
N GLU A 79 17.68 8.39 7.76
CA GLU A 79 16.89 7.37 8.42
C GLU A 79 16.56 6.22 7.45
N SER A 80 16.44 5.00 7.96
CA SER A 80 16.07 3.85 7.14
C SER A 80 14.68 4.05 6.53
N GLY A 81 14.51 3.69 5.24
CA GLY A 81 13.22 3.88 4.59
C GLY A 81 12.10 3.03 5.21
N PHE A 82 12.46 1.88 5.79
CA PHE A 82 11.51 1.02 6.48
C PHE A 82 11.01 1.63 7.80
N SER A 83 11.89 2.18 8.65
CA SER A 83 11.46 2.84 9.89
C SER A 83 10.60 4.06 9.61
N LEU A 84 10.98 4.88 8.62
CA LEU A 84 10.20 6.04 8.20
C LEU A 84 8.80 5.63 7.71
N GLY A 85 8.73 4.56 6.91
CA GLY A 85 7.46 4.03 6.40
C GLY A 85 6.58 3.39 7.47
N LEU A 86 7.17 2.63 8.41
CA LEU A 86 6.44 2.07 9.56
C LEU A 86 5.88 3.17 10.47
N ARG A 87 6.64 4.24 10.68
CA ARG A 87 6.16 5.42 11.40
C ARG A 87 4.95 6.02 10.69
N ALA A 88 4.96 6.11 9.35
CA ALA A 88 3.83 6.61 8.58
C ALA A 88 2.56 5.76 8.78
N ILE A 89 2.67 4.44 8.72
CA ILE A 89 1.54 3.52 8.96
C ILE A 89 1.03 3.67 10.39
N SER A 90 1.94 3.70 11.37
CA SER A 90 1.57 3.80 12.79
C SER A 90 0.85 5.10 13.10
N VAL A 91 1.35 6.22 12.58
CA VAL A 91 0.68 7.52 12.66
C VAL A 91 -0.67 7.44 11.95
N ALA A 92 -0.77 6.83 10.77
CA ALA A 92 -2.03 6.73 10.03
C ALA A 92 -3.12 5.96 10.77
N ILE A 93 -2.76 4.90 11.52
CA ILE A 93 -3.70 4.15 12.36
C ILE A 93 -4.13 4.95 13.60
N LEU A 94 -3.21 5.71 14.19
CA LEU A 94 -3.46 6.51 15.41
C LEU A 94 -4.17 7.84 15.13
N SER A 95 -3.99 8.41 13.95
CA SER A 95 -4.46 9.75 13.63
C SER A 95 -5.89 9.71 13.13
N VAL A 96 -6.64 10.78 13.41
CA VAL A 96 -7.98 10.98 12.86
C VAL A 96 -7.94 11.44 11.39
N GLY A 97 -6.80 11.98 10.96
CA GLY A 97 -6.50 12.20 9.54
C GLY A 97 -5.49 13.32 9.30
N PHE A 98 -5.46 14.35 10.15
CA PHE A 98 -4.62 15.53 9.93
C PHE A 98 -3.14 15.20 10.07
N ALA A 99 -2.76 14.50 11.15
CA ALA A 99 -1.38 14.06 11.34
C ALA A 99 -0.96 13.05 10.26
N SER A 100 -1.89 12.17 9.84
CA SER A 100 -1.68 11.23 8.72
C SER A 100 -1.30 11.97 7.44
N ILE A 101 -2.04 13.02 7.06
CA ILE A 101 -1.79 13.79 5.84
C ILE A 101 -0.38 14.39 5.85
N ILE A 102 0.01 15.04 6.95
CA ILE A 102 1.35 15.64 7.09
C ILE A 102 2.42 14.55 7.03
N MET A 103 2.19 13.41 7.70
CA MET A 103 3.14 12.31 7.72
C MET A 103 3.30 11.65 6.35
N ILE A 104 2.23 11.48 5.60
CA ILE A 104 2.25 10.97 4.23
C ILE A 104 3.08 11.90 3.34
N ILE A 105 2.77 13.20 3.33
CA ILE A 105 3.47 14.17 2.46
C ILE A 105 4.97 14.17 2.77
N THR A 106 5.34 14.22 4.05
CA THR A 106 6.74 14.26 4.49
C THR A 106 7.46 12.94 4.19
N THR A 107 6.79 11.79 4.34
CA THR A 107 7.34 10.46 4.06
C THR A 107 7.55 10.23 2.57
N LEU A 108 6.56 10.56 1.74
CA LEU A 108 6.67 10.43 0.28
C LEU A 108 7.78 11.33 -0.26
N ARG A 109 7.81 12.60 0.17
CA ARG A 109 8.86 13.55 -0.24
C ARG A 109 10.25 13.09 0.17
N SER A 110 10.42 12.68 1.44
CA SER A 110 11.72 12.26 1.96
C SER A 110 12.16 10.93 1.34
N GLY A 111 11.22 9.99 1.19
CA GLY A 111 11.46 8.71 0.53
C GLY A 111 11.88 8.89 -0.92
N TRP A 112 11.16 9.73 -1.67
CA TRP A 112 11.51 10.05 -3.06
C TRP A 112 12.89 10.71 -3.18
N ALA A 113 13.13 11.79 -2.42
CA ALA A 113 14.40 12.53 -2.46
C ALA A 113 15.61 11.65 -2.09
N ARG A 114 15.41 10.61 -1.27
CA ARG A 114 16.44 9.66 -0.83
C ARG A 114 16.41 8.35 -1.62
N ASN A 115 15.61 8.29 -2.68
CA ASN A 115 15.33 7.09 -3.49
C ASN A 115 14.80 5.87 -2.70
N GLN A 116 14.36 6.02 -1.46
CA GLN A 116 13.94 4.91 -0.59
C GLN A 116 12.55 4.37 -0.97
N SER A 117 12.52 3.34 -1.83
CA SER A 117 11.29 2.67 -2.27
C SER A 117 10.43 2.16 -1.12
N ASN A 118 11.02 1.61 -0.06
CA ASN A 118 10.26 1.14 1.11
C ASN A 118 9.51 2.27 1.83
N ALA A 119 10.11 3.46 1.96
CA ALA A 119 9.45 4.61 2.59
C ALA A 119 8.27 5.08 1.76
N VAL A 120 8.46 5.21 0.45
CA VAL A 120 7.38 5.61 -0.48
C VAL A 120 6.28 4.54 -0.49
N GLY A 121 6.64 3.26 -0.49
CA GLY A 121 5.69 2.15 -0.48
C GLY A 121 4.76 2.17 0.72
N LEU A 122 5.33 2.18 1.93
CA LEU A 122 4.53 2.24 3.15
C LEU A 122 3.81 3.59 3.30
N GLY A 123 4.38 4.68 2.77
CA GLY A 123 3.71 5.98 2.68
C GLY A 123 2.45 5.96 1.81
N ILE A 124 2.49 5.27 0.67
CA ILE A 124 1.29 5.08 -0.18
C ILE A 124 0.26 4.21 0.51
N LEU A 125 0.68 3.14 1.21
CA LEU A 125 -0.27 2.34 2.00
C LEU A 125 -0.90 3.15 3.14
N SER A 126 -0.17 4.11 3.70
CA SER A 126 -0.69 5.05 4.70
C SER A 126 -1.77 5.97 4.13
N ILE A 127 -1.77 6.26 2.82
CA ILE A 127 -2.85 7.01 2.15
C ILE A 127 -4.17 6.26 2.29
N ALA A 128 -4.18 4.95 2.04
CA ALA A 128 -5.37 4.13 2.18
C ALA A 128 -5.93 4.22 3.61
N LEU A 129 -5.07 4.01 4.62
CA LEU A 129 -5.46 4.13 6.02
C LEU A 129 -6.02 5.53 6.37
N ALA A 130 -5.40 6.58 5.85
CA ALA A 130 -5.88 7.96 6.06
C ALA A 130 -7.26 8.19 5.43
N ILE A 131 -7.52 7.66 4.22
CA ILE A 131 -8.85 7.77 3.58
C ILE A 131 -9.93 7.14 4.46
N VAL A 132 -9.70 5.93 4.98
CA VAL A 132 -10.66 5.26 5.88
C VAL A 132 -10.88 6.07 7.16
N SER A 133 -9.81 6.61 7.74
CA SER A 133 -9.96 7.46 8.93
C SER A 133 -10.81 8.70 8.66
N ILE A 134 -10.60 9.35 7.52
CA ILE A 134 -11.30 10.60 7.15
C ILE A 134 -12.75 10.33 6.75
N GLU A 135 -13.06 9.17 6.13
CA GLU A 135 -14.42 8.79 5.75
C GLU A 135 -15.41 8.87 6.92
N ASN A 136 -14.99 8.54 8.14
CA ASN A 136 -15.88 8.52 9.30
C ASN A 136 -16.47 9.88 9.66
N TRP A 137 -15.84 10.98 9.28
CA TRP A 137 -16.26 12.32 9.68
C TRP A 137 -16.41 13.29 8.51
N PHE A 138 -16.01 12.88 7.30
CA PHE A 138 -16.20 13.65 6.09
C PHE A 138 -17.06 12.87 5.09
N GLU A 139 -18.34 13.26 5.02
CA GLU A 139 -19.35 12.62 4.16
C GLU A 139 -18.96 12.55 2.68
N GLY A 140 -18.06 13.43 2.21
CA GLY A 140 -17.60 13.43 0.82
C GLY A 140 -16.80 12.18 0.41
N PHE A 141 -16.32 11.37 1.36
CA PHE A 141 -15.67 10.08 1.07
C PHE A 141 -16.60 8.87 1.13
N THR A 142 -17.79 9.02 1.73
CA THR A 142 -18.72 7.92 1.94
C THR A 142 -19.10 7.26 0.62
N GLY A 143 -18.89 5.95 0.53
CA GLY A 143 -19.25 5.16 -0.64
C GLY A 143 -18.33 5.30 -1.86
N ILE A 144 -17.29 6.15 -1.80
CA ILE A 144 -16.29 6.27 -2.87
C ILE A 144 -14.91 5.72 -2.48
N VAL A 145 -14.69 5.32 -1.24
CA VAL A 145 -13.38 4.80 -0.76
C VAL A 145 -12.87 3.62 -1.58
N GLY A 146 -13.74 2.64 -1.87
CA GLY A 146 -13.36 1.50 -2.71
C GLY A 146 -12.93 1.94 -4.12
N VAL A 147 -13.63 2.92 -4.71
CA VAL A 147 -13.29 3.47 -6.02
C VAL A 147 -11.94 4.21 -5.98
N LEU A 148 -11.69 5.00 -4.93
CA LEU A 148 -10.41 5.70 -4.76
C LEU A 148 -9.24 4.72 -4.65
N TYR A 149 -9.41 3.62 -3.90
CA TYR A 149 -8.40 2.57 -3.82
C TYR A 149 -8.12 1.94 -5.18
N CYS A 150 -9.17 1.66 -5.96
CA CYS A 150 -9.02 1.16 -7.32
C CYS A 150 -8.28 2.15 -8.24
N ILE A 151 -8.60 3.45 -8.16
CA ILE A 151 -7.94 4.50 -8.94
C ILE A 151 -6.45 4.58 -8.60
N ILE A 152 -6.11 4.61 -7.30
CA ILE A 152 -4.71 4.65 -6.86
C ILE A 152 -4.01 3.36 -7.28
N GLY A 153 -4.62 2.20 -7.06
CA GLY A 153 -4.10 0.90 -7.46
C GLY A 153 -3.79 0.83 -8.95
N MET A 154 -4.69 1.32 -9.81
CA MET A 154 -4.48 1.39 -11.25
C MET A 154 -3.37 2.35 -11.64
N ALA A 155 -3.29 3.52 -10.99
CA ALA A 155 -2.18 4.45 -11.21
C ALA A 155 -0.83 3.78 -10.89
N LEU A 156 -0.77 2.95 -9.84
CA LEU A 156 0.45 2.20 -9.49
C LEU A 156 0.80 1.12 -10.51
N VAL A 157 -0.18 0.44 -11.12
CA VAL A 157 0.06 -0.50 -12.23
C VAL A 157 0.67 0.23 -13.43
N ILE A 158 0.13 1.40 -13.77
CA ILE A 158 0.67 2.23 -14.86
C ILE A 158 2.11 2.64 -14.55
N LEU A 159 2.37 3.10 -13.32
CA LEU A 159 3.73 3.44 -12.88
C LEU A 159 4.66 2.23 -12.91
N LEU A 160 4.17 1.03 -12.55
CA LEU A 160 4.94 -0.21 -12.65
C LEU A 160 5.39 -0.46 -14.09
N ILE A 161 4.50 -0.30 -15.07
CA ILE A 161 4.85 -0.45 -16.49
C ILE A 161 5.91 0.60 -16.88
N CYS A 162 5.74 1.85 -16.44
CA CYS A 162 6.70 2.94 -16.68
C CYS A 162 8.09 2.68 -16.08
N THR A 163 8.23 1.76 -15.10
CA THR A 163 9.57 1.42 -14.57
C THR A 163 10.48 0.78 -15.59
N ILE A 164 9.93 0.14 -16.64
CA ILE A 164 10.71 -0.50 -17.71
C ILE A 164 11.47 0.56 -18.53
N PRO A 165 10.81 1.53 -19.21
CA PRO A 165 11.52 2.53 -20.00
C PRO A 165 12.34 3.53 -19.16
N MET A 166 12.00 3.72 -17.89
CA MET A 166 12.66 4.70 -17.02
C MET A 166 13.81 4.13 -16.18
N ASN A 167 14.21 2.87 -16.38
CA ASN A 167 15.20 2.17 -15.53
C ASN A 167 14.86 2.24 -14.04
N GLY A 168 13.56 2.15 -13.72
CA GLY A 168 12.99 2.36 -12.40
C GLY A 168 12.90 1.09 -11.54
N GLU A 169 13.77 0.11 -11.76
CA GLU A 169 13.64 -1.25 -11.19
C GLU A 169 13.51 -1.27 -9.65
N ARG A 170 14.15 -0.31 -8.98
CA ARG A 170 14.07 -0.16 -7.52
C ARG A 170 12.65 0.02 -7.00
N TRP A 171 11.77 0.58 -7.82
CA TRP A 171 10.38 0.90 -7.48
C TRP A 171 9.42 -0.24 -7.79
N SER A 172 9.77 -1.12 -8.73
CA SER A 172 8.86 -2.11 -9.31
C SER A 172 8.26 -3.06 -8.27
N MET A 173 9.04 -3.53 -7.29
CA MET A 173 8.50 -4.40 -6.23
C MET A 173 7.47 -3.67 -5.36
N MET A 174 7.78 -2.44 -4.95
CA MET A 174 6.89 -1.64 -4.09
C MET A 174 5.60 -1.24 -4.84
N LEU A 175 5.71 -0.91 -6.13
CA LEU A 175 4.55 -0.59 -6.96
C LEU A 175 3.65 -1.82 -7.16
N ALA A 176 4.24 -2.99 -7.40
CA ALA A 176 3.49 -4.24 -7.51
C ALA A 176 2.79 -4.61 -6.19
N VAL A 177 3.47 -4.56 -5.04
CA VAL A 177 2.84 -4.85 -3.73
C VAL A 177 1.66 -3.92 -3.47
N ASN A 178 1.87 -2.62 -3.64
CA ASN A 178 0.83 -1.66 -3.32
C ASN A 178 -0.34 -1.71 -4.33
N SER A 179 -0.09 -1.98 -5.61
CA SER A 179 -1.16 -2.13 -6.59
C SER A 179 -2.05 -3.32 -6.24
N HIS A 180 -1.47 -4.46 -5.86
CA HIS A 180 -2.23 -5.64 -5.41
C HIS A 180 -3.10 -5.32 -4.23
N VAL A 181 -2.50 -4.79 -3.16
CA VAL A 181 -3.20 -4.50 -1.91
C VAL A 181 -4.35 -3.53 -2.17
N LEU A 182 -4.11 -2.44 -2.90
CA LEU A 182 -5.13 -1.41 -3.13
C LEU A 182 -6.22 -1.87 -4.10
N LEU A 183 -5.90 -2.59 -5.18
CA LEU A 183 -6.91 -3.07 -6.13
C LEU A 183 -7.81 -4.13 -5.48
N ILE A 184 -7.23 -5.09 -4.76
CA ILE A 184 -8.01 -6.15 -4.10
C ILE A 184 -8.90 -5.54 -3.02
N LEU A 185 -8.35 -4.68 -2.14
CA LEU A 185 -9.14 -4.01 -1.11
C LEU A 185 -10.21 -3.09 -1.72
N GLY A 186 -9.87 -2.34 -2.77
CA GLY A 186 -10.80 -1.43 -3.43
C GLY A 186 -12.00 -2.14 -4.04
N LEU A 187 -11.79 -3.30 -4.67
CA LEU A 187 -12.87 -4.12 -5.23
C LEU A 187 -13.73 -4.77 -4.16
N LEU A 188 -13.13 -5.20 -3.04
CA LEU A 188 -13.89 -5.75 -1.91
C LEU A 188 -14.76 -4.69 -1.25
N ILE A 189 -14.19 -3.51 -0.96
CA ILE A 189 -14.92 -2.40 -0.31
C ILE A 189 -16.03 -1.85 -1.21
N SER A 190 -15.81 -1.77 -2.52
CA SER A 190 -16.83 -1.31 -3.49
C SER A 190 -17.90 -2.37 -3.82
N GLY A 191 -17.79 -3.59 -3.29
CA GLY A 191 -18.69 -4.69 -3.62
C GLY A 191 -18.52 -5.26 -5.04
N ALA A 192 -17.47 -4.85 -5.77
CA ALA A 192 -17.15 -5.29 -7.13
C ALA A 192 -16.20 -6.51 -7.15
N SER A 193 -16.31 -7.40 -6.16
CA SER A 193 -15.43 -8.56 -5.96
C SER A 193 -15.38 -9.52 -7.16
N MET A 194 -16.43 -9.58 -7.97
CA MET A 194 -16.46 -10.35 -9.21
C MET A 194 -15.36 -9.95 -10.20
N LEU A 195 -14.87 -8.70 -10.16
CA LEU A 195 -13.80 -8.23 -11.05
C LEU A 195 -12.40 -8.67 -10.62
N ILE A 196 -12.22 -9.21 -9.41
CA ILE A 196 -10.91 -9.61 -8.87
C ILE A 196 -10.12 -10.51 -9.83
N PRO A 197 -10.68 -11.56 -10.46
CA PRO A 197 -9.93 -12.40 -11.39
C PRO A 197 -9.39 -11.64 -12.60
N ILE A 198 -10.16 -10.68 -13.13
CA ILE A 198 -9.75 -9.87 -14.29
C ILE A 198 -8.54 -9.02 -13.92
N PHE A 199 -8.56 -8.36 -12.75
CA PHE A 199 -7.43 -7.57 -12.27
C PHE A 199 -6.21 -8.43 -11.95
N LEU A 200 -6.39 -9.64 -11.42
CA LEU A 200 -5.29 -10.58 -11.19
C LEU A 200 -4.62 -11.03 -12.49
N ILE A 201 -5.36 -11.22 -13.60
CA ILE A 201 -4.78 -11.48 -14.92
C ILE A 201 -3.94 -10.29 -15.39
N ILE A 202 -4.47 -9.06 -15.27
CA ILE A 202 -3.73 -7.84 -15.66
C ILE A 202 -2.47 -7.67 -14.81
N LEU A 203 -2.58 -7.87 -13.49
CA LEU A 203 -1.45 -7.80 -12.56
C LEU A 203 -0.42 -8.89 -12.85
N SER A 204 -0.87 -10.12 -13.08
CA SER A 204 -0.03 -11.24 -13.49
C SER A 204 0.81 -10.89 -14.72
N THR A 205 0.15 -10.47 -15.80
CA THR A 205 0.82 -10.12 -17.05
C THR A 205 1.83 -8.98 -16.82
N THR A 206 1.42 -7.92 -16.12
CA THR A 206 2.29 -6.75 -15.89
C THR A 206 3.50 -7.10 -15.02
N VAL A 207 3.30 -7.75 -13.87
CA VAL A 207 4.37 -8.15 -12.95
C VAL A 207 5.32 -9.17 -13.59
N TRP A 208 4.79 -10.14 -14.32
CA TRP A 208 5.59 -11.16 -14.98
C TRP A 208 6.47 -10.56 -16.09
N VAL A 209 5.89 -9.76 -16.98
CA VAL A 209 6.61 -9.09 -18.06
C VAL A 209 7.67 -8.14 -17.49
N THR A 210 7.32 -7.32 -16.49
CA THR A 210 8.30 -6.48 -15.79
C THR A 210 9.42 -7.32 -15.17
N GLY A 211 9.09 -8.47 -14.58
CA GLY A 211 10.07 -9.40 -14.01
C GLY A 211 11.04 -9.99 -15.03
N ILE A 212 10.59 -10.31 -16.24
CA ILE A 212 11.47 -10.79 -17.32
C ILE A 212 12.37 -9.66 -17.82
N LEU A 213 11.81 -8.48 -18.09
CA LEU A 213 12.57 -7.36 -18.66
C LEU A 213 13.58 -6.77 -17.68
N GLN A 214 13.30 -6.83 -16.37
CA GLN A 214 14.22 -6.38 -15.32
C GLN A 214 15.06 -7.51 -14.71
N LEU A 215 15.00 -8.73 -15.26
CA LEU A 215 15.74 -9.91 -14.80
C LEU A 215 15.49 -10.28 -13.32
N ARG A 216 14.29 -9.99 -12.79
CA ARG A 216 13.93 -10.25 -11.39
C ARG A 216 13.19 -11.57 -11.23
N LYS A 217 13.86 -12.56 -10.65
CA LYS A 217 13.28 -13.89 -10.37
C LYS A 217 12.02 -13.82 -9.49
N THR A 218 12.03 -12.96 -8.46
CA THR A 218 10.90 -12.82 -7.52
C THR A 218 9.64 -12.32 -8.22
N MET A 219 9.76 -11.32 -9.09
CA MET A 219 8.65 -10.78 -9.88
C MET A 219 8.08 -11.82 -10.85
N ARG A 220 8.95 -12.60 -11.53
CA ARG A 220 8.51 -13.69 -12.41
C ARG A 220 7.69 -14.76 -11.67
N ALA A 221 8.15 -15.16 -10.49
CA ALA A 221 7.43 -16.13 -9.67
C ALA A 221 6.10 -15.56 -9.17
N TRP A 222 6.06 -14.26 -8.85
CA TRP A 222 4.84 -13.62 -8.39
C TRP A 222 3.78 -13.52 -9.49
N GLY A 223 4.15 -13.16 -10.72
CA GLY A 223 3.22 -13.18 -11.85
C GLY A 223 2.57 -14.55 -12.06
N LEU A 224 3.34 -15.64 -11.96
CA LEU A 224 2.79 -17.00 -12.01
C LEU A 224 1.78 -17.28 -10.87
N VAL A 225 2.04 -16.77 -9.67
CA VAL A 225 1.13 -16.88 -8.52
C VAL A 225 -0.15 -16.10 -8.79
N ASP A 226 -0.07 -14.91 -9.37
CA ASP A 226 -1.23 -14.08 -9.70
C ASP A 226 -2.12 -14.76 -10.75
N LEU A 227 -1.53 -15.36 -11.79
CA LEU A 227 -2.26 -16.16 -12.78
C LEU A 227 -2.98 -17.34 -12.12
N SER A 228 -2.29 -18.06 -11.24
CA SER A 228 -2.86 -19.19 -10.51
C SER A 228 -4.01 -18.75 -9.61
N ALA A 229 -3.84 -17.62 -8.93
CA ALA A 229 -4.89 -17.02 -8.10
C ALA A 229 -6.08 -16.57 -8.96
N ALA A 230 -5.85 -15.96 -10.12
CA ALA A 230 -6.90 -15.57 -11.06
C ALA A 230 -7.79 -16.74 -11.47
N ILE A 231 -7.19 -17.91 -11.77
CA ILE A 231 -7.94 -19.13 -12.09
C ILE A 231 -8.78 -19.58 -10.90
N LEU A 232 -8.20 -19.65 -9.70
CA LEU A 232 -8.91 -20.05 -8.48
C LEU A 232 -10.08 -19.11 -8.16
N PHE A 233 -9.83 -17.79 -8.17
CA PHE A 233 -10.87 -16.79 -7.93
C PHE A 233 -11.93 -16.79 -9.03
N SER A 234 -11.57 -17.10 -10.29
CA SER A 234 -12.56 -17.27 -11.35
C SER A 234 -13.50 -18.44 -11.05
N ILE A 235 -12.99 -19.57 -10.55
CA ILE A 235 -13.82 -20.70 -10.15
C ILE A 235 -14.72 -20.33 -8.97
N VAL A 236 -14.20 -19.59 -7.98
CA VAL A 236 -14.98 -19.17 -6.80
C VAL A 236 -16.10 -18.20 -7.18
N PHE A 237 -15.80 -17.15 -7.95
CA PHE A 237 -16.76 -16.10 -8.26
C PHE A 237 -17.66 -16.41 -9.47
N TYR A 238 -17.18 -17.21 -10.42
CA TYR A 238 -17.91 -17.55 -11.66
C TYR A 238 -18.22 -19.04 -11.81
N GLY A 239 -18.03 -19.87 -10.78
CA GLY A 239 -18.13 -21.34 -10.85
C GLY A 239 -19.41 -21.90 -11.49
N GLY A 240 -20.55 -21.22 -11.32
CA GLY A 240 -21.82 -21.62 -11.94
C GLY A 240 -21.90 -21.45 -13.46
N VAL A 241 -21.01 -20.63 -14.05
CA VAL A 241 -21.04 -20.26 -15.48
C VAL A 241 -19.71 -20.56 -16.18
N ILE A 242 -18.60 -20.67 -15.43
CA ILE A 242 -17.25 -20.81 -15.98
C ILE A 242 -17.05 -22.06 -16.85
N PHE A 243 -17.80 -23.13 -16.55
CA PHE A 243 -17.74 -24.39 -17.31
C PHE A 243 -18.63 -24.39 -18.55
N GLN A 244 -19.34 -23.30 -18.85
CA GLN A 244 -20.01 -23.15 -20.14
C GLN A 244 -18.95 -23.13 -21.25
N PRO A 245 -19.14 -23.90 -22.35
CA PRO A 245 -18.10 -24.06 -23.37
C PRO A 245 -17.54 -22.74 -23.92
N GLN A 246 -18.40 -21.73 -24.09
CA GLN A 246 -18.00 -20.42 -24.61
C GLN A 246 -17.11 -19.64 -23.63
N ILE A 247 -17.47 -19.61 -22.36
CA ILE A 247 -16.71 -18.88 -21.32
C ILE A 247 -15.40 -19.61 -21.02
N LEU A 248 -15.45 -20.94 -20.93
CA LEU A 248 -14.26 -21.76 -20.71
C LEU A 248 -13.24 -21.57 -21.85
N LEU A 249 -13.71 -21.55 -23.11
CA LEU A 249 -12.85 -21.31 -24.26
C LEU A 249 -12.20 -19.93 -24.21
N ILE A 250 -12.95 -18.89 -23.84
CA ILE A 250 -12.41 -17.53 -23.67
C ILE A 250 -11.35 -17.52 -22.56
N GLY A 251 -11.66 -18.09 -21.39
CA GLY A 251 -10.73 -18.15 -20.26
C GLY A 251 -9.43 -18.87 -20.62
N LEU A 252 -9.51 -20.05 -21.24
CA LEU A 252 -8.34 -20.80 -21.70
C LEU A 252 -7.56 -20.03 -22.78
N SER A 253 -8.23 -19.32 -23.68
CA SER A 253 -7.57 -18.50 -24.70
C SER A 253 -6.76 -17.36 -24.08
N VAL A 254 -7.31 -16.70 -23.05
CA VAL A 254 -6.60 -15.63 -22.31
C VAL A 254 -5.36 -16.19 -21.61
N VAL A 255 -5.49 -17.32 -20.90
CA VAL A 255 -4.36 -17.99 -20.24
C VAL A 255 -3.29 -18.42 -21.25
N ALA A 256 -3.70 -19.00 -22.39
CA ALA A 256 -2.78 -19.42 -23.43
C ALA A 256 -2.02 -18.24 -24.05
N LEU A 257 -2.71 -17.11 -24.27
CA LEU A 257 -2.10 -15.88 -24.77
C LEU A 257 -1.04 -15.35 -23.78
N GLU A 258 -1.39 -15.27 -22.50
CA GLU A 258 -0.50 -14.80 -21.45
C GLU A 258 0.77 -15.66 -21.35
N LEU A 259 0.61 -16.98 -21.27
CA LEU A 259 1.74 -17.92 -21.25
C LEU A 259 2.57 -17.86 -22.54
N GLY A 260 1.92 -17.65 -23.69
CA GLY A 260 2.61 -17.45 -24.97
C GLY A 260 3.51 -16.22 -24.98
N ILE A 261 3.02 -15.07 -24.50
CA ILE A 261 3.80 -13.83 -24.38
C ILE A 261 5.00 -14.04 -23.45
N VAL A 262 4.74 -14.60 -22.26
CA VAL A 262 5.76 -14.84 -21.25
C VAL A 262 6.83 -15.80 -21.75
N SER A 263 6.44 -16.90 -22.39
CA SER A 263 7.35 -17.89 -22.95
C SER A 263 8.23 -17.28 -24.04
N TRP A 264 7.64 -16.54 -24.97
CA TRP A 264 8.38 -15.85 -26.03
C TRP A 264 9.38 -14.83 -25.48
N LEU A 265 8.96 -13.99 -24.52
CA LEU A 265 9.85 -13.03 -23.85
C LEU A 265 10.96 -13.73 -23.06
N GLY A 266 10.63 -14.84 -22.39
CA GLY A 266 11.59 -15.65 -21.66
C GLY A 266 12.68 -16.20 -22.55
N LEU A 267 12.31 -16.80 -23.69
CA LEU A 267 13.29 -17.33 -24.67
C LEU A 267 14.16 -16.22 -25.26
N ARG A 268 13.56 -15.07 -25.61
CA ARG A 268 14.31 -13.94 -26.18
C ARG A 268 15.37 -13.38 -25.23
N ASN A 269 15.12 -13.46 -23.92
CA ASN A 269 16.00 -12.93 -22.87
C ASN A 269 16.74 -14.05 -22.12
N GLU A 270 16.81 -15.27 -22.66
CA GLU A 270 17.36 -16.43 -21.95
C GLU A 270 18.84 -16.23 -21.55
N GLU A 271 19.66 -15.75 -22.49
CA GLU A 271 21.08 -15.52 -22.26
C GLU A 271 21.35 -14.51 -21.13
N SER A 272 20.52 -13.48 -20.99
CA SER A 272 20.66 -12.50 -19.91
C SER A 272 20.14 -13.02 -18.58
N MET A 273 19.13 -13.90 -18.58
CA MET A 273 18.58 -14.52 -17.38
C MET A 273 19.45 -15.62 -16.78
N VAL A 274 20.24 -16.34 -17.58
CA VAL A 274 21.18 -17.36 -17.10
C VAL A 274 22.37 -16.71 -16.37
N ASN A 275 22.70 -15.47 -16.73
CA ASN A 275 23.84 -14.73 -16.20
C ASN A 275 23.48 -13.77 -15.04
N SER A 276 22.19 -13.68 -14.64
CA SER A 276 21.69 -12.82 -13.54
C SER A 276 21.39 -13.61 -12.27
#